data_AF-A0A933QZZ1-F1
#
_entry.id   AF-A0A933QZZ1-F1
#
_cell.length_a   1.000
_cell.length_b   1.000
_cell.length_c   1.000
_cell.angle_alpha   90.00
_cell.angle_beta   90.00
_cell.angle_gamma   90.00
#
_symmetry.space_group_name_H-M   'P 1'
#
loop_
_entity.id
_entity.type
_entity.pdbx_description
1 polymer ?
#
loop_
_entity_poly.entity_id
_entity_poly.type
_entity_poly.pdbx_seq_one_letter_code
_entity_poly.pdbx_strand_id
1 'polypeptide(L)'
;MASMQTDANSPERWVDEHGSALFRYALLRLRDEHKAEELVQETFLAALQAHERFSGGSSVRTWLIGILKHKILDQFRHEAREVILDNPEPSGDDYDGLIEESFQSDGHWSAMISDWGDPEEALEKGQFWAILQYCLDRLPKRLARLFMLRELM
;
A
#
# COMPACT_ATOMS: atom_id res chain seq x y z
N MET A 1 28.96 27.67 -27.61
CA MET A 1 27.91 28.62 -27.16
C MET A 1 26.55 27.96 -27.35
N ALA A 2 26.08 27.22 -26.35
CA ALA A 2 24.67 26.87 -26.09
C ALA A 2 24.62 25.99 -24.83
N SER A 3 24.97 26.57 -23.67
CA SER A 3 24.88 25.93 -22.35
C SER A 3 23.95 26.79 -21.51
N MET A 4 22.62 26.61 -21.63
CA MET A 4 21.62 27.31 -20.79
C MET A 4 20.32 26.51 -20.57
N GLN A 5 20.38 25.17 -20.50
CA GLN A 5 19.18 24.35 -20.23
C GLN A 5 19.31 23.38 -19.03
N THR A 6 20.43 23.39 -18.28
CA THR A 6 20.73 22.32 -17.31
C THR A 6 20.31 22.60 -15.86
N ASP A 7 19.95 23.84 -15.50
CA ASP A 7 19.84 24.22 -14.08
C ASP A 7 18.52 23.81 -13.39
N ALA A 8 17.44 23.61 -14.14
CA ALA A 8 16.12 23.26 -13.57
C ALA A 8 15.98 21.77 -13.23
N ASN A 9 16.93 20.94 -13.63
CA ASN A 9 16.88 19.49 -13.46
C ASN A 9 18.05 18.95 -12.63
N SER A 10 18.81 19.82 -11.95
CA SER A 10 19.96 19.43 -11.14
C SER A 10 19.53 18.53 -9.96
N PRO A 11 19.97 17.27 -9.90
CA PRO A 11 19.55 16.35 -8.85
C PRO A 11 19.93 16.79 -7.43
N GLU A 12 21.00 17.57 -7.33
CA GLU A 12 21.52 18.15 -6.09
C GLU A 12 20.48 18.98 -5.32
N ARG A 13 19.48 19.54 -6.02
CA ARG A 13 18.47 20.42 -5.42
C ARG A 13 17.16 19.72 -5.09
N TRP A 14 16.99 18.47 -5.51
CA TRP A 14 15.71 17.76 -5.37
C TRP A 14 15.28 17.55 -3.93
N VAL A 15 16.24 17.32 -3.03
CA VAL A 15 15.95 17.12 -1.60
C VAL A 15 15.36 18.41 -1.01
N ASP A 16 16.02 19.55 -1.24
CA ASP A 16 15.58 20.84 -0.71
C ASP A 16 14.25 21.31 -1.33
N GLU A 17 14.08 21.10 -2.64
CA GLU A 17 12.92 21.64 -3.37
C GLU A 17 11.69 20.75 -3.31
N HIS A 18 11.86 19.43 -3.12
CA HIS A 18 10.77 18.46 -3.22
C HIS A 18 10.62 17.56 -2.00
N GLY A 19 11.61 17.47 -1.11
CA GLY A 19 11.61 16.58 0.05
C GLY A 19 10.37 16.75 0.93
N SER A 20 10.06 17.98 1.35
CA SER A 20 8.88 18.22 2.21
C SER A 20 7.55 17.87 1.53
N ALA A 21 7.47 18.00 0.20
CA ALA A 21 6.26 17.66 -0.54
C ALA A 21 6.07 16.15 -0.66
N LEU A 22 7.14 15.43 -0.98
CA LEU A 22 7.16 13.97 -1.06
C LEU A 22 6.89 13.34 0.30
N PHE A 23 7.51 13.87 1.35
CA PHE A 23 7.29 13.41 2.72
C PHE A 23 5.83 13.57 3.16
N ARG A 24 5.23 14.76 2.99
CA ARG A 24 3.79 14.95 3.29
C ARG A 24 2.89 14.02 2.48
N TYR A 25 3.23 13.75 1.22
CA TYR A 25 2.47 12.83 0.38
C TYR A 25 2.59 11.38 0.85
N ALA A 26 3.78 10.93 1.24
CA ALA A 26 4.03 9.60 1.79
C ALA A 26 3.33 9.41 3.14
N LEU A 27 3.48 10.39 4.04
CA LEU A 27 2.89 10.37 5.38
C LEU A 27 1.36 10.26 5.34
N LEU A 28 0.70 10.97 4.41
CA LEU A 28 -0.76 10.87 4.24
C LEU A 28 -1.23 9.45 3.87
N ARG A 29 -0.39 8.67 3.19
CA ARG A 29 -0.72 7.33 2.69
C ARG A 29 -0.34 6.23 3.66
N LEU A 30 0.87 6.32 4.22
CA LEU A 30 1.45 5.26 5.07
C LEU A 30 1.05 5.42 6.53
N ARG A 31 0.76 6.66 6.96
CA ARG A 31 0.46 7.01 8.36
C ARG A 31 1.56 6.57 9.35
N ASP A 32 2.77 6.39 8.85
CA ASP A 32 3.97 6.00 9.58
C ASP A 32 5.10 6.92 9.11
N GLU A 33 5.69 7.65 10.06
CA GLU A 33 6.73 8.63 9.79
C GLU A 33 8.03 7.97 9.31
N HIS A 34 8.44 6.86 9.93
CA HIS A 34 9.67 6.16 9.55
C HIS A 34 9.56 5.56 8.15
N LYS A 35 8.44 4.86 7.86
CA LYS A 35 8.20 4.32 6.50
C LYS A 35 8.10 5.44 5.46
N ALA A 36 7.53 6.58 5.83
CA ALA A 36 7.45 7.74 4.94
C ALA A 36 8.84 8.31 4.63
N GLU A 37 9.70 8.50 5.63
CA GLU A 37 11.08 8.94 5.43
C GLU A 37 11.86 7.97 4.55
N GLU A 38 11.79 6.67 4.84
CA GLU A 38 12.48 5.62 4.12
C GLU A 38 12.08 5.61 2.63
N LEU A 39 10.78 5.56 2.33
CA LEU A 39 10.31 5.53 0.94
C LEU A 39 10.63 6.83 0.19
N VAL A 40 10.72 7.98 0.87
CA VAL A 40 11.20 9.24 0.26
C VAL A 40 12.69 9.16 -0.06
N GLN A 41 13.52 8.64 0.85
CA GLN A 41 14.95 8.44 0.59
C GLN A 41 15.17 7.51 -0.59
N GLU A 42 14.50 6.37 -0.60
CA GLU A 42 14.58 5.44 -1.73
C GLU A 42 14.09 6.05 -3.04
N THR A 43 13.07 6.92 -2.98
CA THR A 43 12.56 7.65 -4.16
C THR A 43 13.67 8.51 -4.77
N PHE A 44 14.40 9.27 -3.95
CA PHE A 44 15.52 10.07 -4.44
C PHE A 44 16.65 9.22 -4.98
N LEU A 45 16.98 8.10 -4.33
CA LEU A 45 17.99 7.15 -4.82
C LEU A 45 17.61 6.59 -6.20
N ALA A 46 16.37 6.13 -6.36
CA ALA A 46 15.86 5.60 -7.63
C ALA A 46 15.80 6.70 -8.71
N ALA A 47 15.42 7.92 -8.34
CA ALA A 47 15.39 9.05 -9.25
C ALA A 47 16.81 9.44 -9.72
N LEU A 48 17.81 9.40 -8.83
CA LEU A 48 19.21 9.65 -9.19
C LEU A 48 19.72 8.63 -10.22
N GLN A 49 19.42 7.35 -10.02
CA GLN A 49 19.79 6.29 -10.96
C GLN A 49 19.08 6.41 -12.32
N ALA A 50 17.86 6.97 -12.33
CA ALA A 50 17.05 7.14 -13.53
C ALA A 50 17.13 8.55 -14.14
N HIS A 51 17.95 9.45 -13.59
CA HIS A 51 17.97 10.87 -13.93
C HIS A 51 18.22 11.12 -15.42
N GLU A 52 19.18 10.41 -16.02
CA GLU A 52 19.51 10.53 -17.45
C GLU A 52 18.37 10.09 -18.38
N ARG A 53 17.43 9.27 -17.88
CA ARG A 53 16.28 8.78 -18.65
C ARG A 53 15.07 9.71 -18.56
N PHE A 54 15.13 10.74 -17.72
CA PHE A 54 14.04 11.70 -17.58
C PHE A 54 13.98 12.62 -18.82
N SER A 55 12.97 12.40 -19.66
CA SER A 55 12.79 13.10 -20.92
C SER A 55 12.18 14.50 -20.80
N GLY A 56 11.91 15.00 -19.59
CA GLY A 56 11.33 16.32 -19.35
C GLY A 56 9.86 16.47 -19.76
N GLY A 57 9.16 15.38 -20.09
CA GLY A 57 7.74 15.39 -20.48
C GLY A 57 6.76 15.73 -19.35
N SER A 58 7.25 15.91 -18.11
CA SER A 58 6.48 16.33 -16.95
C SER A 58 7.37 17.20 -16.04
N SER A 59 6.80 17.80 -14.99
CA SER A 59 7.63 18.45 -13.97
C SER A 59 8.38 17.39 -13.15
N VAL A 60 9.61 17.72 -12.71
CA VAL A 60 10.42 16.86 -11.82
C VAL A 60 9.61 16.39 -10.62
N ARG A 61 8.85 17.30 -9.99
CA ARG A 61 7.95 16.96 -8.88
C ARG A 61 6.93 15.88 -9.23
N THR A 62 6.30 15.97 -10.40
CA THR A 62 5.31 14.97 -10.86
C THR A 62 5.97 13.61 -11.08
N TRP A 63 7.15 13.63 -11.67
CA TRP A 63 7.94 12.42 -11.91
C TRP A 63 8.39 11.76 -10.59
N LEU A 64 8.89 12.52 -9.63
CA LEU A 64 9.25 12.02 -8.29
C LEU A 64 8.04 11.47 -7.53
N ILE A 65 6.89 12.13 -7.59
CA ILE A 65 5.63 11.61 -7.01
C ILE A 65 5.23 10.29 -7.69
N GLY A 66 5.47 10.17 -9.00
CA GLY A 66 5.28 8.94 -9.75
C GLY A 66 6.12 7.79 -9.19
N ILE A 67 7.42 8.00 -8.99
CA ILE A 67 8.33 7.01 -8.41
C ILE A 67 7.89 6.63 -6.99
N LEU A 68 7.64 7.63 -6.12
CA LEU A 68 7.19 7.42 -4.75
C LEU A 68 5.88 6.63 -4.67
N LYS A 69 4.93 6.92 -5.57
CA LYS A 69 3.67 6.18 -5.64
C LYS A 69 3.89 4.69 -5.92
N HIS A 70 4.80 4.35 -6.84
CA HIS A 70 5.12 2.94 -7.11
C HIS A 70 5.72 2.27 -5.87
N LYS A 71 6.66 2.93 -5.18
CA LYS A 71 7.27 2.42 -3.95
C LYS A 71 6.26 2.18 -2.83
N ILE A 72 5.34 3.12 -2.61
CA ILE A 72 4.24 2.95 -1.65
C ILE A 72 3.35 1.76 -2.03
N LEU A 73 3.03 1.59 -3.32
CA LEU A 73 2.25 0.44 -3.79
C LEU A 73 3.01 -0.88 -3.60
N ASP A 74 4.32 -0.89 -3.82
CA ASP A 74 5.14 -2.08 -3.60
C ASP A 74 5.26 -2.42 -2.10
N GLN A 75 5.33 -1.41 -1.24
CA GLN A 75 5.24 -1.59 0.22
C GLN A 75 3.90 -2.19 0.63
N PHE A 76 2.77 -1.66 0.15
CA PHE A 76 1.46 -2.26 0.43
C PHE A 76 1.32 -3.67 -0.15
N ARG A 77 1.92 -3.95 -1.31
CA ARG A 77 1.97 -5.31 -1.85
C ARG A 77 2.86 -6.23 -1.03
N HIS A 78 3.90 -5.71 -0.40
CA HIS A 78 4.75 -6.49 0.52
C HIS A 78 3.98 -6.83 1.79
N GLU A 79 3.37 -5.83 2.42
CA GLU A 79 2.51 -6.00 3.60
C GLU A 79 1.32 -6.91 3.31
N ALA A 80 0.76 -6.87 2.09
CA ALA A 80 -0.30 -7.77 1.66
C ALA A 80 0.17 -9.15 1.17
N ARG A 81 1.48 -9.37 0.95
CA ARG A 81 2.05 -10.72 0.73
C ARG A 81 2.46 -11.35 2.05
N GLU A 82 2.89 -10.53 3.00
CA GLU A 82 2.87 -10.86 4.43
C GLU A 82 1.42 -10.86 4.95
N VAL A 83 0.55 -11.59 4.24
CA VAL A 83 -0.70 -12.07 4.82
C VAL A 83 -0.27 -12.91 6.00
N ILE A 84 -0.40 -12.37 7.21
CA ILE A 84 -0.69 -13.19 8.38
C ILE A 84 -1.91 -14.00 7.94
N LEU A 85 -1.73 -15.29 7.63
CA LEU A 85 -2.80 -16.09 7.03
C LEU A 85 -3.99 -16.01 7.97
N ASP A 86 -5.14 -15.76 7.39
CA ASP A 86 -6.39 -16.14 8.01
C ASP A 86 -7.31 -16.52 6.87
N ASN A 87 -7.27 -17.79 6.47
CA ASN A 87 -8.30 -18.38 5.62
C ASN A 87 -8.31 -19.91 5.68
N PRO A 88 -9.51 -20.51 5.73
CA PRO A 88 -9.88 -21.56 4.77
C PRO A 88 -11.34 -21.38 4.27
N GLU A 89 -11.82 -22.00 3.19
CA GLU A 89 -12.08 -23.45 3.10
C GLU A 89 -11.96 -24.03 1.66
N PRO A 90 -11.21 -25.14 1.50
CA PRO A 90 -11.18 -25.96 0.28
C PRO A 90 -12.50 -26.72 -0.02
N SER A 91 -12.60 -27.37 -1.18
CA SER A 91 -13.70 -28.32 -1.51
C SER A 91 -13.36 -29.76 -1.15
N GLY A 92 -14.36 -30.56 -0.75
CA GLY A 92 -14.26 -31.86 -0.06
C GLY A 92 -13.18 -32.86 -0.53
N ASP A 93 -12.92 -32.96 -1.83
CA ASP A 93 -11.98 -33.94 -2.38
C ASP A 93 -10.54 -33.39 -2.53
N ASP A 94 -10.37 -32.07 -2.41
CA ASP A 94 -9.08 -31.35 -2.53
C ASP A 94 -8.37 -31.24 -1.17
N TYR A 95 -9.09 -31.54 -0.08
CA TYR A 95 -8.55 -31.50 1.28
C TYR A 95 -7.47 -32.54 1.52
N ASP A 96 -7.60 -33.75 0.99
CA ASP A 96 -6.63 -34.81 1.25
C ASP A 96 -5.25 -34.47 0.66
N GLY A 97 -5.22 -33.90 -0.56
CA GLY A 97 -3.99 -33.42 -1.18
C GLY A 97 -3.40 -32.19 -0.47
N LEU A 98 -4.24 -31.23 -0.08
CA LEU A 98 -3.82 -30.05 0.69
C LEU A 98 -3.30 -30.42 2.09
N ILE A 99 -3.86 -31.44 2.72
CA ILE A 99 -3.40 -31.96 4.01
C ILE A 99 -2.04 -32.63 3.85
N GLU A 100 -1.84 -33.50 2.86
CA GLU A 100 -0.54 -34.13 2.61
C GLU A 100 0.56 -33.10 2.31
N GLU A 101 0.25 -32.01 1.61
CA GLU A 101 1.20 -30.90 1.37
C GLU A 101 1.40 -29.99 2.59
N SER A 102 0.47 -30.00 3.54
CA SER A 102 0.52 -29.22 4.79
C SER A 102 1.38 -29.87 5.87
N PHE A 103 1.83 -31.12 5.69
CA PHE A 103 2.71 -31.82 6.62
C PHE A 103 4.04 -32.21 5.95
N GLN A 104 5.12 -32.05 6.69
CA GLN A 104 6.42 -32.62 6.37
C GLN A 104 6.39 -34.14 6.59
N SER A 105 7.34 -34.86 6.00
CA SER A 105 7.43 -36.33 6.07
C SER A 105 7.63 -36.89 7.49
N ASP A 106 7.96 -36.05 8.46
CA ASP A 106 8.10 -36.40 9.88
C ASP A 106 6.83 -36.10 10.70
N GLY A 107 5.76 -35.62 10.06
CA GLY A 107 4.46 -35.34 10.68
C GLY A 107 4.32 -33.93 11.27
N HIS A 108 5.29 -33.03 11.06
CA HIS A 108 5.19 -31.63 11.46
C HIS A 108 4.58 -30.75 10.36
N TRP A 109 3.95 -29.63 10.72
CA TRP A 109 3.34 -28.70 9.73
C TRP A 109 4.39 -28.11 8.76
N SER A 110 4.08 -28.03 7.48
CA SER A 110 4.97 -27.52 6.42
C SER A 110 5.07 -25.99 6.40
N ALA A 111 4.01 -25.29 6.85
CA ALA A 111 3.98 -23.84 7.09
C ALA A 111 3.29 -23.52 8.43
N MET A 112 3.56 -22.34 8.98
CA MET A 112 2.95 -21.89 10.24
C MET A 112 1.48 -21.51 10.00
N ILE A 113 0.57 -22.14 10.73
CA ILE A 113 -0.88 -21.88 10.65
C ILE A 113 -1.16 -20.43 11.05
N SER A 114 -2.01 -19.77 10.27
CA SER A 114 -2.52 -18.42 10.52
C SER A 114 -3.20 -18.25 11.90
N ASP A 115 -3.25 -17.04 12.42
CA ASP A 115 -3.86 -16.72 13.71
C ASP A 115 -5.29 -16.24 13.49
N TRP A 116 -6.26 -17.09 13.84
CA TRP A 116 -7.72 -17.01 13.55
C TRP A 116 -8.45 -15.79 14.14
N GLY A 117 -7.72 -14.87 14.76
CA GLY A 117 -8.23 -13.66 15.38
C GLY A 117 -9.14 -13.90 16.60
N ASP A 118 -9.66 -12.81 17.17
CA ASP A 118 -10.64 -12.85 18.26
C ASP A 118 -12.08 -12.93 17.72
N PRO A 119 -12.83 -14.00 18.02
CA PRO A 119 -14.20 -14.16 17.54
C PRO A 119 -15.18 -13.09 18.05
N GLU A 120 -14.96 -12.50 19.23
CA GLU A 120 -15.81 -11.43 19.75
C GLU A 120 -15.64 -10.16 18.92
N GLU A 121 -14.39 -9.78 18.61
CA GLU A 121 -14.10 -8.61 17.77
C GLU A 121 -14.61 -8.79 16.33
N ALA A 122 -14.49 -10.01 15.77
CA ALA A 122 -15.03 -10.32 14.44
C ALA A 122 -16.57 -10.16 14.40
N LEU A 123 -17.27 -10.59 15.46
CA LEU A 123 -18.72 -10.42 15.59
C LEU A 123 -19.11 -8.94 15.74
N GLU A 124 -18.41 -8.19 16.60
CA GLU A 124 -18.65 -6.76 16.80
C GLU A 124 -18.49 -5.97 15.50
N LYS A 125 -17.42 -6.25 14.74
CA LYS A 125 -17.21 -5.67 13.40
C LYS A 125 -18.39 -5.98 12.47
N GLY A 126 -18.83 -7.23 12.42
CA GLY A 126 -19.97 -7.63 11.61
C GLY A 126 -21.26 -6.88 11.97
N GLN A 127 -21.54 -6.74 13.26
CA GLN A 127 -22.72 -6.00 13.75
C GLN A 127 -22.63 -4.50 13.45
N PHE A 128 -21.45 -3.90 13.63
CA PHE A 128 -21.21 -2.50 13.31
C PHE A 128 -21.52 -2.21 11.82
N TRP A 129 -20.99 -3.02 10.92
CA TRP A 129 -21.20 -2.86 9.48
C TRP A 129 -22.67 -3.01 9.09
N ALA A 130 -23.41 -3.93 9.73
CA ALA A 130 -24.84 -4.07 9.51
C ALA A 130 -25.63 -2.80 9.90
N ILE A 131 -25.29 -2.20 11.05
CA ILE A 131 -25.93 -0.95 11.52
C ILE A 131 -25.54 0.23 10.62
N LEU A 132 -24.27 0.34 10.24
CA LEU A 132 -23.79 1.38 9.34
C LEU A 132 -24.52 1.33 7.99
N GLN A 133 -24.64 0.13 7.41
CA GLN A 133 -25.34 -0.06 6.14
C GLN A 133 -26.81 0.35 6.25
N TYR A 134 -27.48 -0.04 7.35
CA TYR A 134 -28.86 0.37 7.62
C TYR A 134 -29.03 1.89 7.72
N CYS A 135 -28.08 2.59 8.34
CA CYS A 135 -28.07 4.05 8.43
C CYS A 135 -27.84 4.70 7.06
N LEU A 136 -26.93 4.14 6.25
CA LEU A 136 -26.65 4.63 4.90
C LEU A 136 -27.86 4.49 3.98
N ASP A 137 -28.61 3.39 4.10
CA ASP A 137 -29.82 3.14 3.31
C ASP A 137 -30.96 4.13 3.62
N ARG A 138 -30.96 4.70 4.83
CA ARG A 138 -31.92 5.74 5.24
C ARG A 138 -31.51 7.16 4.84
N LEU A 139 -30.27 7.35 4.41
CA LEU A 139 -29.77 8.64 3.94
C LEU A 139 -30.08 8.81 2.44
N PRO A 140 -30.28 10.04 1.92
CA PRO A 140 -30.42 10.25 0.49
C PRO A 140 -29.22 9.67 -0.27
N LYS A 141 -29.51 8.84 -1.29
CA LYS A 141 -28.52 8.02 -2.02
C LYS A 141 -27.26 8.76 -2.47
N ARG A 142 -27.38 10.07 -2.79
CA ARG A 142 -26.23 10.91 -3.19
C ARG A 142 -25.28 11.22 -2.03
N LEU A 143 -25.81 11.48 -0.83
CA LEU A 143 -25.01 11.78 0.35
C LEU A 143 -24.34 10.52 0.91
N ALA A 144 -25.05 9.39 0.94
CA ALA A 144 -24.47 8.10 1.33
C ALA A 144 -23.27 7.73 0.45
N ARG A 145 -23.41 7.91 -0.88
CA ARG A 145 -22.32 7.65 -1.83
C ARG A 145 -21.12 8.57 -1.60
N LEU A 146 -21.33 9.86 -1.32
CA LEU A 146 -20.23 10.79 -1.02
C LEU A 146 -19.53 10.48 0.29
N PHE A 147 -20.27 10.07 1.32
CA PHE A 147 -19.70 9.67 2.60
C PHE A 147 -18.80 8.44 2.45
N MET A 148 -19.27 7.41 1.76
CA MET A 148 -18.49 6.19 1.49
C MET A 148 -17.20 6.47 0.70
N LEU A 149 -17.27 7.35 -0.30
CA LEU A 149 -16.11 7.71 -1.14
C LEU A 149 -15.05 8.55 -0.41
N ARG A 150 -15.38 9.15 0.74
CA ARG A 150 -14.44 10.00 1.49
C ARG A 150 -13.79 9.27 2.65
N GLU A 151 -14.56 8.45 3.36
CA GLU A 151 -14.14 7.91 4.66
C GLU A 151 -13.66 6.45 4.60
N LEU A 152 -14.09 5.69 3.59
CA LEU A 152 -13.87 4.23 3.54
C LEU A 152 -13.15 3.74 2.28
N MET A 153 -12.91 4.63 1.31
CA MET A 153 -12.08 4.39 0.11
C MET A 153 -10.94 5.41 0.07
#